data_AF-A0A2V1CD97-F1
#
_entry.id   AF-A0A2V1CD97-F1
#
_cell.length_a   1.000
_cell.length_b   1.000
_cell.length_c   1.000
_cell.angle_alpha   90.00
_cell.angle_beta   90.00
_cell.angle_gamma   90.00
#
_symmetry.space_group_name_H-M   'P 1'
#
loop_
_entity.id
_entity.type
_entity.pdbx_description
1 polymer ?
#
loop_
_entity_poly.entity_id
_entity_poly.type
_entity_poly.pdbx_seq_one_letter_code
_entity_poly.pdbx_strand_id
1 'polypeptide(L)'
;MAVLSSLLKVLAVASSVIASPIEQQLEKRAVINHDAVVGFPQTVPSGSLGALYLAYQPLLKVVNGCVPFPAVDAAGNTGGGLATSGSSNGGCSSSTGQIYVRSGEYGGNYVLMYSWYFPKDSPSDGLGHRHDWEGTIIYLSSATSTAASNILAVCPSAHGGWDCVTSGYSLTNTSPRIKYESVWPVNHACGLTSDVGGKQPLVAWESLTDAARTALENTDFGDANVPFKDANFYPNLWKATW
;
A
#
# COMPACT_ATOMS: atom_id res chain seq x y z
N MET A 1 -42.50 83.40 4.48
CA MET A 1 -42.45 82.82 3.11
C MET A 1 -41.12 82.09 3.00
N ALA A 2 -40.97 80.85 2.60
CA ALA A 2 -41.90 79.86 2.05
C ALA A 2 -41.41 78.47 2.51
N VAL A 3 -42.37 77.57 2.65
CA VAL A 3 -42.21 76.14 2.92
C VAL A 3 -41.56 75.48 1.71
N LEU A 4 -40.57 74.60 1.90
CA LEU A 4 -40.27 73.57 0.91
C LEU A 4 -40.02 72.22 1.58
N SER A 5 -40.82 71.27 1.13
CA SER A 5 -40.98 69.91 1.58
C SER A 5 -39.99 68.95 0.92
N SER A 6 -39.77 67.82 1.61
CA SER A 6 -39.54 66.48 1.06
C SER A 6 -38.18 66.20 0.38
N LEU A 7 -37.47 65.18 0.88
CA LEU A 7 -37.64 63.78 0.45
C LEU A 7 -36.63 62.90 1.21
N LEU A 8 -37.13 62.00 2.04
CA LEU A 8 -36.35 60.89 2.59
C LEU A 8 -36.11 59.87 1.45
N LYS A 9 -34.86 59.63 1.07
CA LYS A 9 -34.49 58.49 0.21
C LYS A 9 -33.90 57.41 1.10
N VAL A 10 -34.70 56.38 1.39
CA VAL A 10 -34.22 55.14 2.02
C VAL A 10 -33.56 54.32 0.91
N LEU A 11 -32.23 54.18 0.97
CA LEU A 11 -31.46 53.34 0.07
C LEU A 11 -31.39 51.93 0.68
N ALA A 12 -32.20 50.99 0.17
CA ALA A 12 -32.08 49.59 0.53
C ALA A 12 -30.88 48.99 -0.21
N VAL A 13 -29.80 48.70 0.51
CA VAL A 13 -28.65 47.96 -0.02
C VAL A 13 -29.00 46.47 0.02
N ALA A 14 -29.31 45.89 -1.14
CA ALA A 14 -29.46 44.46 -1.27
C ALA A 14 -28.06 43.81 -1.33
N SER A 15 -27.63 43.21 -0.23
CA SER A 15 -26.41 42.40 -0.19
C SER A 15 -26.67 41.07 -0.89
N SER A 16 -26.28 40.97 -2.17
CA SER A 16 -26.25 39.68 -2.86
C SER A 16 -25.07 38.86 -2.34
N VAL A 17 -25.35 37.87 -1.50
CA VAL A 17 -24.37 36.83 -1.15
C VAL A 17 -24.21 35.95 -2.38
N ILE A 18 -23.13 36.15 -3.13
CA ILE A 18 -22.73 35.23 -4.19
C ILE A 18 -22.09 34.04 -3.48
N ALA A 19 -22.90 33.03 -3.15
CA ALA A 19 -22.37 31.71 -2.83
C ALA A 19 -21.90 31.10 -4.16
N SER A 20 -20.69 31.45 -4.59
CA SER A 20 -20.01 30.66 -5.62
C SER A 20 -19.84 29.27 -5.03
N PRO A 21 -20.34 28.19 -5.67
CA PRO A 21 -19.88 26.87 -5.29
C PRO A 21 -18.37 26.91 -5.49
N ILE A 22 -17.62 26.67 -4.42
CA ILE A 22 -16.24 26.23 -4.58
C ILE A 22 -16.40 24.94 -5.36
N GLU A 23 -16.22 25.00 -6.69
CA GLU A 23 -15.84 23.84 -7.45
C GLU A 23 -14.56 23.37 -6.77
N GLN A 24 -14.69 22.42 -5.84
CA GLN A 24 -13.64 21.45 -5.66
C GLN A 24 -13.47 20.87 -7.05
N GLN A 25 -12.52 21.42 -7.82
CA GLN A 25 -12.08 20.82 -9.05
C GLN A 25 -11.83 19.37 -8.69
N LEU A 26 -12.68 18.51 -9.21
CA LEU A 26 -12.53 17.07 -9.12
C LEU A 26 -11.32 16.77 -10.01
N GLU A 27 -10.12 17.08 -9.52
CA GLU A 27 -8.85 16.81 -10.18
C GLU A 27 -8.87 15.30 -10.47
N LYS A 28 -8.90 14.97 -11.76
CA LYS A 28 -8.88 13.58 -12.19
C LYS A 28 -7.59 12.97 -11.67
N ARG A 29 -7.71 11.90 -10.88
CA ARG A 29 -6.56 11.12 -10.37
C ARG A 29 -5.58 10.85 -11.50
N ALA A 30 -4.33 11.25 -11.32
CA ALA A 30 -3.30 11.11 -12.34
C ALA A 30 -2.49 9.83 -12.15
N VAL A 31 -2.06 9.25 -13.26
CA VAL A 31 -0.92 8.32 -13.27
C VAL A 31 0.33 9.19 -13.43
N ILE A 32 1.23 9.13 -12.45
CA ILE A 32 2.44 9.96 -12.38
C ILE A 32 3.70 9.09 -12.45
N ASN A 33 4.88 9.69 -12.60
CA ASN A 33 6.13 8.92 -12.57
C ASN A 33 6.27 8.15 -11.25
N HIS A 34 6.84 6.94 -11.28
CA HIS A 34 6.94 6.07 -10.11
C HIS A 34 7.77 6.70 -8.98
N ASP A 35 8.71 7.58 -9.31
CA ASP A 35 9.58 8.31 -8.37
C ASP A 35 9.01 9.68 -7.94
N ALA A 36 7.88 10.10 -8.53
CA ALA A 36 7.16 11.31 -8.14
C ALA A 36 6.07 11.05 -7.09
N VAL A 37 5.73 9.79 -6.83
CA VAL A 37 4.73 9.42 -5.82
C VAL A 37 5.28 9.73 -4.43
N VAL A 38 4.62 10.67 -3.74
CA VAL A 38 4.95 10.96 -2.34
C VAL A 38 4.23 9.95 -1.45
N GLY A 39 5.01 9.05 -0.85
CA GLY A 39 4.52 8.06 0.09
C GLY A 39 3.99 8.66 1.40
N PHE A 40 3.35 7.82 2.19
CA PHE A 40 2.82 8.17 3.50
C PHE A 40 3.92 8.02 4.57
N PRO A 41 3.95 8.92 5.57
CA PRO A 41 4.69 8.63 6.80
C PRO A 41 4.13 7.35 7.42
N GLN A 42 4.92 6.71 8.30
CA GLN A 42 4.43 5.55 9.04
C GLN A 42 3.16 5.93 9.83
N THR A 43 2.02 5.37 9.41
CA THR A 43 0.69 5.75 9.90
C THR A 43 -0.16 4.49 10.10
N VAL A 44 -0.47 4.19 11.36
CA VAL A 44 -1.33 3.07 11.77
C VAL A 44 -2.39 3.57 12.74
N PRO A 45 -3.52 2.85 12.92
CA PRO A 45 -4.53 3.21 13.91
C PRO A 45 -3.92 3.30 15.32
N SER A 46 -4.40 4.23 16.14
CA SER A 46 -3.99 4.26 17.55
C SER A 46 -4.44 3.00 18.32
N GLY A 47 -3.76 2.66 19.41
CA GLY A 47 -4.15 1.57 20.30
C GLY A 47 -3.61 0.21 19.87
N SER A 48 -4.30 -0.85 20.28
CA SER A 48 -3.84 -2.25 20.12
C SER A 48 -3.67 -2.66 18.66
N LEU A 49 -4.54 -2.21 17.76
CA LEU A 49 -4.48 -2.56 16.35
C LEU A 49 -3.20 -2.04 15.67
N GLY A 50 -2.85 -0.76 15.87
CA GLY A 50 -1.59 -0.23 15.35
C GLY A 50 -0.37 -0.84 16.01
N ALA A 51 -0.43 -1.12 17.33
CA ALA A 51 0.64 -1.83 18.02
C ALA A 51 0.87 -3.23 17.42
N LEU A 52 -0.20 -3.94 17.08
CA LEU A 52 -0.15 -5.24 16.41
C LEU A 52 0.50 -5.13 15.03
N TYR A 53 0.07 -4.16 14.22
CA TYR A 53 0.63 -3.92 12.89
C TYR A 53 2.13 -3.59 12.94
N LEU A 54 2.57 -2.80 13.91
CA LEU A 54 4.00 -2.46 14.05
C LEU A 54 4.84 -3.63 14.59
N ALA A 55 4.27 -4.44 15.48
CA ALA A 55 4.95 -5.60 16.07
C ALA A 55 5.25 -6.67 15.01
N TYR A 56 4.30 -6.97 14.13
CA TYR A 56 4.46 -8.02 13.12
C TYR A 56 4.89 -7.53 11.75
N GLN A 57 5.18 -6.22 11.60
CA GLN A 57 5.67 -5.68 10.35
C GLN A 57 6.92 -6.45 9.89
N PRO A 58 6.91 -7.08 8.70
CA PRO A 58 8.01 -7.89 8.22
C PRO A 58 9.24 -7.03 7.87
N LEU A 59 10.40 -7.70 7.82
CA LEU A 59 11.64 -7.14 7.30
C LEU A 59 11.86 -7.67 5.89
N LEU A 60 12.05 -6.78 4.93
CA LEU A 60 12.25 -7.15 3.53
C LEU A 60 13.73 -7.12 3.14
N LYS A 61 14.26 -8.26 2.69
CA LYS A 61 15.54 -8.38 2.02
C LYS A 61 15.31 -8.41 0.51
N VAL A 62 15.59 -7.30 -0.18
CA VAL A 62 15.66 -7.30 -1.65
C VAL A 62 16.95 -7.98 -2.06
N VAL A 63 16.86 -9.13 -2.73
CA VAL A 63 18.02 -9.90 -3.21
C VAL A 63 18.47 -9.37 -4.57
N ASN A 64 17.52 -9.15 -5.48
CA ASN A 64 17.70 -8.53 -6.78
C ASN A 64 16.39 -7.80 -7.20
N GLY A 65 16.39 -7.15 -8.36
CA GLY A 65 15.27 -6.35 -8.84
C GLY A 65 15.11 -4.99 -8.18
N CYS A 66 13.92 -4.42 -8.33
CA CYS A 66 13.58 -3.14 -7.72
C CYS A 66 13.52 -3.23 -6.19
N VAL A 67 13.78 -2.10 -5.52
CA VAL A 67 13.36 -1.91 -4.13
C VAL A 67 11.89 -1.46 -4.08
N PRO A 68 11.20 -1.51 -2.92
CA PRO A 68 9.82 -1.03 -2.82
C PRO A 68 9.68 0.47 -3.10
N PHE A 69 8.52 0.88 -3.62
CA PHE A 69 8.11 2.26 -3.84
C PHE A 69 6.69 2.51 -3.30
N PRO A 70 6.32 3.76 -2.99
CA PRO A 70 4.92 4.10 -2.82
C PRO A 70 4.18 3.95 -4.16
N ALA A 71 3.04 3.25 -4.13
CA ALA A 71 2.20 3.02 -5.31
C ALA A 71 1.19 4.16 -5.52
N VAL A 72 0.83 4.84 -4.44
CA VAL A 72 -0.23 5.85 -4.38
C VAL A 72 0.15 6.96 -3.40
N ASP A 73 -0.22 8.19 -3.70
CA ASP A 73 -0.07 9.34 -2.80
C ASP A 73 -1.38 9.69 -2.06
N ALA A 74 -1.34 10.69 -1.18
CA ALA A 74 -2.50 11.13 -0.41
C ALA A 74 -3.65 11.71 -1.25
N ALA A 75 -3.37 12.22 -2.46
CA ALA A 75 -4.37 12.71 -3.41
C ALA A 75 -4.97 11.56 -4.24
N GLY A 76 -4.39 10.36 -4.16
CA GLY A 76 -4.77 9.19 -4.92
C GLY A 76 -4.26 9.20 -6.35
N ASN A 77 -3.15 9.90 -6.62
CA ASN A 77 -2.37 9.66 -7.84
C ASN A 77 -1.61 8.34 -7.68
N THR A 78 -1.48 7.58 -8.76
CA THR A 78 -0.77 6.30 -8.76
C THR A 78 0.51 6.32 -9.57
N GLY A 79 1.50 5.53 -9.14
CA GLY A 79 2.76 5.37 -9.85
C GLY A 79 2.57 4.62 -11.16
N GLY A 80 3.03 5.20 -12.26
CA GLY A 80 2.98 4.62 -13.60
C GLY A 80 3.98 3.49 -13.84
N GLY A 81 4.73 3.07 -12.81
CA GLY A 81 5.72 2.00 -12.90
C GLY A 81 6.86 2.28 -13.89
N LEU A 82 7.62 1.23 -14.22
CA LEU A 82 8.73 1.27 -15.16
C LEU A 82 8.54 0.24 -16.28
N ALA A 83 9.09 0.53 -17.45
CA ALA A 83 9.19 -0.48 -18.50
C ALA A 83 10.18 -1.58 -18.12
N THR A 84 10.00 -2.78 -18.67
CA THR A 84 10.88 -3.95 -18.45
C THR A 84 12.23 -3.84 -19.16
N SER A 85 12.47 -2.75 -19.87
CA SER A 85 13.76 -2.49 -20.51
C SER A 85 14.87 -2.17 -19.49
N GLY A 86 16.11 -2.44 -19.88
CA GLY A 86 17.32 -2.22 -19.09
C GLY A 86 17.55 -3.29 -18.03
N SER A 87 18.45 -3.00 -17.08
CA SER A 87 18.70 -3.93 -15.97
C SER A 87 17.46 -4.13 -15.10
N SER A 88 17.38 -5.28 -14.43
CA SER A 88 16.30 -5.67 -13.53
C SER A 88 15.95 -4.59 -12.48
N ASN A 89 16.95 -3.88 -11.97
CA ASN A 89 16.80 -2.79 -11.00
C ASN A 89 17.00 -1.37 -11.59
N GLY A 90 17.10 -1.26 -12.92
CA GLY A 90 17.34 0.01 -13.62
C GLY A 90 16.19 0.98 -13.40
N GLY A 91 16.50 2.16 -12.82
CA GLY A 91 15.50 3.19 -12.49
C GLY A 91 14.73 2.96 -11.18
N CYS A 92 14.99 1.86 -10.45
CA CYS A 92 14.27 1.50 -9.23
C CYS A 92 15.18 0.85 -8.15
N SER A 93 16.48 1.15 -8.15
CA SER A 93 17.44 0.58 -7.19
C SER A 93 17.50 1.31 -5.85
N SER A 94 16.84 2.47 -5.72
CA SER A 94 16.85 3.27 -4.50
C SER A 94 15.51 3.96 -4.28
N SER A 95 14.99 3.82 -3.05
CA SER A 95 13.78 4.45 -2.53
C SER A 95 13.71 4.17 -1.03
N THR A 96 13.05 5.06 -0.27
CA THR A 96 12.68 4.74 1.11
C THR A 96 11.65 3.60 1.16
N GLY A 97 10.87 3.46 0.09
CA GLY A 97 9.80 2.50 -0.05
C GLY A 97 8.54 2.84 0.74
N GLN A 98 7.57 1.94 0.64
CA GLN A 98 6.35 1.94 1.42
C GLN A 98 5.95 0.47 1.63
N ILE A 99 5.34 0.18 2.77
CA ILE A 99 4.65 -1.09 2.99
C ILE A 99 3.22 -0.79 3.46
N TYR A 100 2.27 -1.56 2.94
CA TYR A 100 0.85 -1.44 3.25
C TYR A 100 0.43 -2.60 4.14
N VAL A 101 -0.52 -2.39 5.05
CA VAL A 101 -1.12 -3.47 5.83
C VAL A 101 -2.64 -3.39 5.85
N ARG A 102 -3.28 -4.55 5.74
CA ARG A 102 -4.70 -4.74 6.04
C ARG A 102 -4.87 -5.99 6.89
N SER A 103 -5.80 -5.95 7.82
CA SER A 103 -6.14 -7.09 8.66
C SER A 103 -7.57 -7.58 8.41
N GLY A 104 -7.85 -8.76 8.94
CA GLY A 104 -9.18 -9.36 8.94
C GLY A 104 -9.18 -10.68 9.70
N GLU A 105 -10.30 -11.38 9.61
CA GLU A 105 -10.45 -12.73 10.18
C GLU A 105 -10.69 -13.74 9.06
N TYR A 106 -10.04 -14.90 9.14
CA TYR A 106 -10.25 -16.00 8.21
C TYR A 106 -9.95 -17.34 8.87
N GLY A 107 -10.86 -18.31 8.68
CA GLY A 107 -10.70 -19.66 9.25
C GLY A 107 -10.60 -19.70 10.78
N GLY A 108 -11.20 -18.74 11.49
CA GLY A 108 -11.10 -18.62 12.95
C GLY A 108 -9.80 -17.99 13.47
N ASN A 109 -8.91 -17.55 12.57
CA ASN A 109 -7.66 -16.89 12.90
C ASN A 109 -7.72 -15.41 12.54
N TYR A 110 -6.89 -14.60 13.20
CA TYR A 110 -6.67 -13.21 12.82
C TYR A 110 -5.54 -13.14 11.80
N VAL A 111 -5.66 -12.31 10.77
CA VAL A 111 -4.66 -12.23 9.69
C VAL A 111 -4.17 -10.81 9.50
N LEU A 112 -2.88 -10.69 9.17
CA LEU A 112 -2.26 -9.46 8.73
C LEU A 112 -1.67 -9.69 7.34
N MET A 113 -2.15 -8.97 6.33
CA MET A 113 -1.56 -8.97 5.00
C MET A 113 -0.70 -7.73 4.84
N TYR A 114 0.60 -7.91 4.75
CA TYR A 114 1.55 -6.86 4.40
C TYR A 114 1.89 -6.93 2.93
N SER A 115 2.04 -5.78 2.27
CA SER A 115 2.34 -5.75 0.85
C SER A 115 3.24 -4.59 0.45
N TRP A 116 4.08 -4.83 -0.54
CA TRP A 116 4.98 -3.89 -1.17
C TRP A 116 4.62 -3.74 -2.65
N TYR A 117 4.83 -2.53 -3.16
CA TYR A 117 4.77 -2.24 -4.58
C TYR A 117 6.17 -2.05 -5.15
N PHE A 118 6.41 -2.59 -6.33
CA PHE A 118 7.64 -2.35 -7.09
C PHE A 118 7.31 -1.76 -8.47
N PRO A 119 8.12 -0.83 -9.00
CA PRO A 119 7.81 -0.18 -10.27
C PRO A 119 7.75 -1.13 -11.48
N LYS A 120 8.51 -2.23 -11.44
CA LYS A 120 8.50 -3.31 -12.44
C LYS A 120 8.95 -4.63 -11.81
N ASP A 121 8.51 -5.72 -12.41
CA ASP A 121 9.08 -7.06 -12.23
C ASP A 121 9.82 -7.43 -13.52
N SER A 122 11.14 -7.60 -13.46
CA SER A 122 11.93 -7.85 -14.65
C SER A 122 13.10 -8.79 -14.32
N PRO A 123 12.99 -10.09 -14.61
CA PRO A 123 14.08 -11.05 -14.37
C PRO A 123 15.28 -10.82 -15.31
N SER A 124 15.05 -10.23 -16.49
CA SER A 124 16.07 -9.76 -17.44
C SER A 124 15.47 -8.70 -18.37
N ASP A 125 16.32 -8.01 -19.12
CA ASP A 125 15.95 -6.96 -20.07
C ASP A 125 14.87 -7.44 -21.04
N GLY A 126 13.77 -6.68 -21.09
CA GLY A 126 12.62 -6.94 -21.96
C GLY A 126 11.67 -8.04 -21.47
N LEU A 127 11.98 -8.75 -20.38
CA LEU A 127 11.11 -9.76 -19.76
C LEU A 127 10.44 -9.25 -18.49
N GLY A 128 9.36 -9.93 -18.10
CA GLY A 128 8.54 -9.59 -16.95
C GLY A 128 7.43 -8.58 -17.31
N HIS A 129 7.06 -7.72 -16.37
CA HIS A 129 5.99 -6.74 -16.55
C HIS A 129 6.24 -5.43 -15.79
N ARG A 130 5.53 -4.39 -16.25
CA ARG A 130 5.40 -3.12 -15.52
C ARG A 130 4.55 -3.37 -14.28
N HIS A 131 4.91 -2.70 -13.19
CA HIS A 131 4.32 -2.88 -11.86
C HIS A 131 4.61 -4.25 -11.27
N ASP A 132 4.65 -4.30 -9.94
CA ASP A 132 4.61 -5.54 -9.19
C ASP A 132 4.00 -5.29 -7.81
N TRP A 133 3.31 -6.30 -7.30
CA TRP A 133 2.68 -6.30 -5.98
C TRP A 133 2.91 -7.64 -5.32
N GLU A 134 3.76 -7.63 -4.30
CA GLU A 134 4.10 -8.80 -3.51
C GLU A 134 3.85 -8.51 -2.02
N GLY A 135 3.98 -9.52 -1.17
CA GLY A 135 3.64 -9.39 0.23
C GLY A 135 3.89 -10.63 1.07
N THR A 136 3.40 -10.57 2.30
CA THR A 136 3.28 -11.73 3.17
C THR A 136 1.99 -11.66 4.00
N ILE A 137 1.31 -12.79 4.15
CA ILE A 137 0.22 -12.97 5.11
C ILE A 137 0.80 -13.61 6.36
N ILE A 138 0.45 -13.06 7.52
CA ILE A 138 0.79 -13.61 8.83
C ILE A 138 -0.52 -14.02 9.51
N TYR A 139 -0.65 -15.32 9.78
CA TYR A 139 -1.75 -15.85 10.58
C TYR A 139 -1.40 -15.76 12.06
N LEU A 140 -2.33 -15.24 12.86
CA LEU A 140 -2.20 -15.03 14.29
C LEU A 140 -3.31 -15.77 15.05
N SER A 141 -2.94 -16.37 16.18
CA SER A 141 -3.91 -17.01 17.09
C SER A 141 -4.78 -16.01 17.85
N SER A 142 -4.34 -14.74 17.95
CA SER A 142 -5.02 -13.68 18.68
C SER A 142 -4.79 -12.32 18.01
N ALA A 143 -5.84 -11.51 17.96
CA ALA A 143 -5.82 -10.14 17.45
C ALA A 143 -5.18 -9.12 18.42
N THR A 144 -4.76 -9.54 19.62
CA THR A 144 -4.27 -8.62 20.67
C THR A 144 -2.88 -8.93 21.19
N SER A 145 -2.35 -10.13 20.92
CA SER A 145 -1.01 -10.51 21.36
C SER A 145 0.04 -10.00 20.38
N THR A 146 1.15 -9.48 20.90
CA THR A 146 2.35 -9.09 20.11
C THR A 146 3.52 -10.03 20.37
N ALA A 147 3.29 -11.23 20.91
CA ALA A 147 4.32 -12.22 21.17
C ALA A 147 4.67 -13.02 19.89
N ALA A 148 5.91 -13.48 19.77
CA ALA A 148 6.32 -14.32 18.63
C ALA A 148 5.50 -15.63 18.56
N SER A 149 5.14 -16.21 19.71
CA SER A 149 4.30 -17.41 19.82
C SER A 149 2.86 -17.22 19.33
N ASN A 150 2.43 -16.00 19.04
CA ASN A 150 1.13 -15.73 18.45
C ASN A 150 1.08 -16.08 16.95
N ILE A 151 2.24 -16.14 16.28
CA ILE A 151 2.34 -16.44 14.85
C ILE A 151 2.07 -17.92 14.64
N LEU A 152 1.00 -18.20 13.89
CA LEU A 152 0.61 -19.55 13.50
C LEU A 152 1.26 -19.95 12.17
N ALA A 153 1.29 -19.04 11.21
CA ALA A 153 1.93 -19.25 9.91
C ALA A 153 2.41 -17.94 9.28
N VAL A 154 3.42 -18.06 8.44
CA VAL A 154 3.92 -16.99 7.56
C VAL A 154 3.79 -17.47 6.13
N CYS A 155 3.14 -16.68 5.28
CA CYS A 155 2.89 -17.01 3.89
C CYS A 155 3.43 -15.88 3.00
N PRO A 156 4.65 -15.99 2.47
CA PRO A 156 5.13 -15.09 1.42
C PRO A 156 4.34 -15.32 0.12
N SER A 157 4.06 -14.28 -0.66
CA SER A 157 3.42 -14.44 -1.97
C SER A 157 4.39 -14.97 -3.01
N ALA A 158 3.88 -15.83 -3.91
CA ALA A 158 4.63 -16.34 -5.05
C ALA A 158 3.69 -16.63 -6.22
N HIS A 159 3.86 -15.89 -7.32
CA HIS A 159 3.21 -16.14 -8.62
C HIS A 159 1.69 -16.37 -8.55
N GLY A 160 0.98 -15.54 -7.78
CA GLY A 160 -0.47 -15.60 -7.61
C GLY A 160 -0.98 -16.55 -6.52
N GLY A 161 -0.06 -17.24 -5.82
CA GLY A 161 -0.30 -18.04 -4.61
C GLY A 161 0.44 -17.49 -3.39
N TRP A 162 0.40 -18.25 -2.29
CA TRP A 162 1.01 -17.90 -1.01
C TRP A 162 1.64 -19.14 -0.37
N ASP A 163 2.96 -19.13 -0.20
CA ASP A 163 3.73 -20.28 0.30
C ASP A 163 3.73 -20.32 1.83
N CYS A 164 2.60 -20.72 2.41
CA CYS A 164 2.41 -20.77 3.85
C CYS A 164 3.27 -21.84 4.53
N VAL A 165 3.93 -21.46 5.63
CA VAL A 165 4.59 -22.40 6.53
C VAL A 165 4.30 -22.09 8.00
N THR A 166 4.25 -23.15 8.81
CA THR A 166 4.05 -23.07 10.27
C THR A 166 5.35 -23.11 11.07
N SER A 167 6.47 -23.43 10.42
CA SER A 167 7.80 -23.50 11.01
C SER A 167 8.88 -23.19 9.96
N GLY A 168 10.12 -22.97 10.40
CA GLY A 168 11.25 -22.70 9.51
C GLY A 168 11.39 -21.24 9.04
N TYR A 169 10.42 -20.38 9.36
CA TYR A 169 10.57 -18.94 9.17
C TYR A 169 11.51 -18.34 10.24
N SER A 170 12.25 -17.29 9.87
CA SER A 170 13.10 -16.54 10.78
C SER A 170 12.42 -15.26 11.23
N LEU A 171 12.65 -14.87 12.49
CA LEU A 171 12.14 -13.64 13.07
C LEU A 171 13.27 -12.69 13.50
N THR A 172 13.00 -11.40 13.48
CA THR A 172 13.70 -10.42 14.32
C THR A 172 12.70 -9.90 15.32
N ASN A 173 12.85 -10.28 16.59
CA ASN A 173 11.80 -10.17 17.59
C ASN A 173 10.52 -10.90 17.13
N THR A 174 9.53 -10.15 16.67
CA THR A 174 8.23 -10.64 16.15
C THR A 174 8.06 -10.41 14.66
N SER A 175 9.00 -9.73 14.00
CA SER A 175 8.96 -9.42 12.57
C SER A 175 9.46 -10.60 11.73
N PRO A 176 8.65 -11.21 10.86
CA PRO A 176 9.14 -12.20 9.90
C PRO A 176 10.16 -11.61 8.93
N ARG A 177 11.17 -12.41 8.59
CA ARG A 177 12.18 -12.07 7.59
C ARG A 177 11.76 -12.62 6.23
N ILE A 178 11.47 -11.70 5.32
CA ILE A 178 10.98 -11.98 3.97
C ILE A 178 12.05 -11.53 2.98
N LYS A 179 12.31 -12.32 1.95
CA LYS A 179 13.09 -11.91 0.79
C LYS A 179 12.18 -11.59 -0.38
N TYR A 180 12.68 -10.78 -1.30
CA TYR A 180 12.12 -10.58 -2.64
C TYR A 180 13.23 -10.86 -3.65
N GLU A 181 13.00 -11.83 -4.52
CA GLU A 181 13.99 -12.29 -5.48
C GLU A 181 13.35 -12.84 -6.74
N SER A 182 14.08 -12.76 -7.84
CA SER A 182 13.89 -13.54 -9.05
C SER A 182 15.04 -14.54 -9.21
N VAL A 183 14.70 -15.77 -9.57
CA VAL A 183 15.65 -16.79 -10.01
C VAL A 183 15.34 -17.09 -11.47
N TRP A 184 16.27 -16.71 -12.36
CA TRP A 184 16.10 -16.87 -13.80
C TRP A 184 15.65 -18.30 -14.17
N PRO A 185 14.61 -18.47 -15.03
CA PRO A 185 13.93 -17.44 -15.82
C PRO A 185 12.65 -16.89 -15.20
N VAL A 186 12.41 -17.14 -13.92
CA VAL A 186 11.15 -16.82 -13.25
C VAL A 186 11.15 -15.36 -12.77
N ASN A 187 10.00 -14.72 -12.89
CA ASN A 187 9.65 -13.42 -12.30
C ASN A 187 9.92 -13.36 -10.79
N HIS A 188 9.82 -12.18 -10.19
CA HIS A 188 10.05 -12.07 -8.76
C HIS A 188 8.92 -12.71 -7.93
N ALA A 189 9.28 -13.11 -6.71
CA ALA A 189 8.35 -13.56 -5.69
C ALA A 189 8.90 -13.20 -4.31
N CYS A 190 8.02 -13.20 -3.32
CA CYS A 190 8.43 -13.21 -1.92
C CYS A 190 8.81 -14.62 -1.45
N GLY A 191 9.68 -14.69 -0.45
CA GLY A 191 10.07 -15.95 0.17
C GLY A 191 10.60 -15.76 1.58
N LEU A 192 10.92 -16.85 2.27
CA LEU A 192 11.57 -16.79 3.57
C LEU A 192 13.09 -16.61 3.43
N THR A 193 13.71 -15.95 4.41
CA THR A 193 15.16 -15.81 4.47
C THR A 193 15.68 -15.76 5.91
N SER A 194 16.93 -16.17 6.11
CA SER A 194 17.66 -15.94 7.35
C SER A 194 18.28 -14.54 7.41
N ASP A 195 18.47 -13.87 6.28
CA ASP A 195 19.06 -12.55 6.21
C ASP A 195 18.15 -11.48 6.82
N VAL A 196 18.76 -10.50 7.50
CA VAL A 196 18.02 -9.36 8.03
C VAL A 196 17.82 -8.32 6.92
N GLY A 197 16.56 -8.10 6.57
CA GLY A 197 16.13 -7.04 5.66
C GLY A 197 15.91 -5.68 6.33
N GLY A 198 15.29 -4.76 5.60
CA GLY A 198 14.92 -3.43 6.10
C GLY A 198 13.41 -3.27 6.32
N LYS A 199 13.05 -2.27 7.14
CA LYS A 199 11.66 -1.78 7.25
C LYS A 199 11.42 -0.63 6.28
N GLN A 200 10.18 -0.47 5.85
CA GLN A 200 9.67 0.68 5.11
C GLN A 200 8.64 1.40 5.98
N PRO A 201 8.33 2.68 5.74
CA PRO A 201 7.19 3.33 6.37
C PRO A 201 5.92 2.50 6.16
N LEU A 202 5.28 2.10 7.26
CA LEU A 202 4.06 1.28 7.23
C LEU A 202 2.83 2.18 7.19
N VAL A 203 1.93 1.95 6.23
CA VAL A 203 0.61 2.59 6.21
C VAL A 203 -0.50 1.54 6.25
N ALA A 204 -1.40 1.69 7.22
CA ALA A 204 -2.57 0.83 7.32
C ALA A 204 -3.66 1.23 6.31
N TRP A 205 -4.39 0.25 5.78
CA TRP A 205 -5.51 0.45 4.88
C TRP A 205 -6.55 1.45 5.43
N GLU A 206 -6.87 1.33 6.72
CA GLU A 206 -7.81 2.20 7.42
C GLU A 206 -7.23 3.60 7.70
N SER A 207 -5.92 3.77 7.57
CA SER A 207 -5.21 5.06 7.75
C SER A 207 -4.93 5.79 6.44
N LEU A 208 -5.20 5.18 5.29
CA LEU A 208 -5.14 5.85 3.99
C LEU A 208 -6.23 6.94 3.89
N THR A 209 -6.03 7.89 2.98
CA THR A 209 -7.12 8.81 2.58
C THR A 209 -8.15 8.04 1.76
N ASP A 210 -9.40 8.52 1.73
CA ASP A 210 -10.41 7.98 0.81
C ASP A 210 -9.93 8.03 -0.65
N ALA A 211 -9.16 9.07 -0.97
CA ALA A 211 -8.58 9.27 -2.27
C ALA A 211 -7.62 8.13 -2.65
N ALA A 212 -6.68 7.80 -1.76
CA ALA A 212 -5.72 6.72 -1.96
C ALA A 212 -6.38 5.34 -1.96
N ARG A 213 -7.33 5.06 -1.05
CA ARG A 213 -8.11 3.81 -1.07
C ARG A 213 -8.86 3.63 -2.38
N THR A 214 -9.55 4.68 -2.84
CA THR A 214 -10.28 4.66 -4.12
C THR A 214 -9.33 4.39 -5.29
N ALA A 215 -8.14 4.98 -5.28
CA ALA A 215 -7.15 4.75 -6.33
C ALA A 215 -6.62 3.31 -6.33
N LEU A 216 -6.30 2.75 -5.17
CA LEU A 216 -5.85 1.35 -5.04
C LEU A 216 -6.95 0.34 -5.41
N GLU A 217 -8.22 0.67 -5.17
CA GLU A 217 -9.33 -0.20 -5.55
C GLU A 217 -9.48 -0.27 -7.08
N ASN A 218 -9.38 0.88 -7.75
CA ASN A 218 -9.81 1.04 -9.14
C ASN A 218 -8.69 1.09 -10.18
N THR A 219 -7.43 1.33 -9.78
CA THR A 219 -6.32 1.41 -10.74
C THR A 219 -6.01 0.04 -11.32
N ASP A 220 -5.88 0.00 -12.64
CA ASP A 220 -5.33 -1.14 -13.36
C ASP A 220 -3.80 -1.08 -13.33
N PHE A 221 -3.18 -2.05 -12.65
CA PHE A 221 -1.73 -2.21 -12.55
C PHE A 221 -1.21 -3.26 -13.56
N GLY A 222 -1.98 -3.56 -14.61
CA GLY A 222 -1.62 -4.53 -15.64
C GLY A 222 -1.61 -5.95 -15.08
N ASP A 223 -0.44 -6.59 -15.15
CA ASP A 223 -0.26 -7.97 -14.66
C ASP A 223 -0.18 -8.04 -13.13
N ALA A 224 0.13 -6.92 -12.47
CA ALA A 224 0.19 -6.83 -11.01
C ALA A 224 -1.19 -6.49 -10.41
N ASN A 225 -1.46 -6.99 -9.20
CA ASN A 225 -2.74 -6.80 -8.53
C ASN A 225 -2.54 -6.38 -7.07
N VAL A 226 -3.18 -5.28 -6.64
CA VAL A 226 -3.18 -4.87 -5.22
C VAL A 226 -3.79 -6.01 -4.37
N PRO A 227 -3.03 -6.68 -3.49
CA PRO A 227 -3.49 -7.94 -2.91
C PRO A 227 -4.47 -7.73 -1.75
N PHE A 228 -4.46 -6.54 -1.16
CA PHE A 228 -5.25 -6.18 0.02
C PHE A 228 -6.46 -5.29 -0.28
N LYS A 229 -6.76 -4.99 -1.56
CA LYS A 229 -7.99 -4.26 -1.92
C LYS A 229 -9.23 -5.12 -1.71
N ASP A 230 -10.42 -4.52 -1.70
CA ASP A 230 -11.65 -5.22 -1.28
C ASP A 230 -11.92 -6.48 -2.12
N ALA A 231 -11.76 -6.36 -3.45
CA ALA A 231 -11.98 -7.48 -4.36
C ALA A 231 -10.97 -8.64 -4.18
N ASN A 232 -9.79 -8.39 -3.60
CA ASN A 232 -8.67 -9.34 -3.59
C ASN A 232 -8.33 -9.89 -2.21
N PHE A 233 -8.65 -9.16 -1.13
CA PHE A 233 -8.22 -9.50 0.22
C PHE A 233 -8.63 -10.93 0.61
N TYR A 234 -9.94 -11.23 0.64
CA TYR A 234 -10.41 -12.57 0.99
C TYR A 234 -10.05 -13.66 -0.04
N PRO A 235 -10.14 -13.44 -1.36
CA PRO A 235 -9.66 -14.41 -2.34
C PRO A 235 -8.18 -14.80 -2.16
N ASN A 236 -7.33 -13.86 -1.71
CA ASN A 236 -5.94 -14.18 -1.37
C ASN A 236 -5.83 -15.02 -0.10
N LEU A 237 -6.65 -14.76 0.93
CA LEU A 237 -6.69 -15.61 2.13
C LEU A 237 -7.14 -17.04 1.81
N TRP A 238 -8.03 -17.25 0.84
CA TRP A 238 -8.44 -18.58 0.38
C TRP A 238 -7.29 -19.39 -0.22
N LYS A 239 -6.32 -18.71 -0.83
CA LYS A 239 -5.12 -19.33 -1.41
C LYS A 239 -4.01 -19.53 -0.38
N ALA A 240 -4.09 -18.85 0.76
CA ALA A 240 -3.08 -18.86 1.81
C ALA A 240 -3.43 -19.87 2.92
N THR A 241 -3.50 -21.15 2.57
CA THR A 241 -3.83 -22.25 3.50
C THR A 241 -2.59 -23.02 3.93
N TRP A 242 -2.59 -23.57 5.14
CA TRP A 242 -1.50 -24.35 5.75
C TRP A 242 -2.03 -25.45 6.67
#